data_AF-A0A2N4YG96-F1
#
_entry.id   AF-A0A2N4YG96-F1
#
_cell.length_a   1.000
_cell.length_b   1.000
_cell.length_c   1.000
_cell.angle_alpha   90.00
_cell.angle_beta   90.00
_cell.angle_gamma   90.00
#
_symmetry.space_group_name_H-M   'P 1'
#
loop_
_entity.id
_entity.type
_entity.pdbx_description
1 polymer ?
#
loop_
_entity_poly.entity_id
_entity_poly.type
_entity_poly.pdbx_seq_one_letter_code
_entity_poly.pdbx_strand_id
1 'polypeptide(L)'
;MAAALSLTLALGACAAPQGAGTGVPAAPLRVTNGGLPFAYHEGAAARRVAMETCAAEGATLRTSIYDRFEAGAWVFVEGCA
;
A
#
# COMPACT_ATOMS: atom_id res chain seq x y z
N MET A 1 -18.64 38.06 38.91
CA MET A 1 -18.75 37.58 37.52
C MET A 1 -17.38 37.06 37.10
N ALA A 2 -17.30 35.77 36.81
CA ALA A 2 -16.04 35.04 36.60
C ALA A 2 -15.41 35.39 35.25
N ALA A 3 -14.08 35.55 35.29
CA ALA A 3 -13.23 35.90 34.17
C ALA A 3 -13.17 34.77 33.12
N ALA A 4 -13.16 35.20 31.85
CA ALA A 4 -12.84 34.37 30.70
C ALA A 4 -11.44 33.76 30.85
N LEU A 5 -11.33 32.43 30.68
CA LEU A 5 -10.08 31.80 30.28
C LEU A 5 -10.31 31.09 28.96
N SER A 6 -9.93 31.80 27.89
CA SER A 6 -9.73 31.31 26.55
C SER A 6 -8.65 30.23 26.56
N LEU A 7 -9.04 28.96 26.38
CA LEU A 7 -8.09 27.88 26.14
C LEU A 7 -7.67 27.89 24.66
N THR A 8 -6.56 28.57 24.36
CA THR A 8 -5.77 28.38 23.15
C THR A 8 -5.03 27.05 23.24
N LEU A 9 -5.59 25.98 22.65
CA LEU A 9 -4.85 24.75 22.35
C LEU A 9 -3.93 25.01 21.16
N ALA A 10 -2.68 25.30 21.49
CA ALA A 10 -1.62 25.61 20.55
C ALA A 10 -0.70 24.38 20.40
N LEU A 11 -0.37 24.08 19.14
CA LEU A 11 0.78 23.32 18.63
C LEU A 11 0.87 21.81 18.84
N GLY A 12 1.09 21.11 17.71
CA GLY A 12 2.04 20.00 17.68
C GLY A 12 1.71 18.83 16.77
N ALA A 13 1.79 18.99 15.44
CA ALA A 13 2.20 17.91 14.54
C ALA A 13 2.55 18.48 13.15
N CYS A 14 3.79 18.93 12.98
CA CYS A 14 4.41 18.87 11.67
C CYS A 14 4.64 17.38 11.34
N ALA A 15 3.75 16.77 10.57
CA ALA A 15 4.14 15.58 9.82
C ALA A 15 4.99 16.06 8.64
N ALA A 16 6.31 15.88 8.75
CA ALA A 16 7.21 16.10 7.63
C ALA A 16 6.76 15.24 6.43
N PRO A 17 6.87 15.72 5.17
CA PRO A 17 6.69 14.86 4.02
C PRO A 17 7.72 13.72 4.14
N GLN A 18 7.23 12.48 4.22
CA GLN A 18 8.08 11.31 4.13
C GLN A 18 8.83 11.40 2.80
N GLY A 19 10.15 11.54 2.90
CA GLY A 19 11.02 11.80 1.77
C GLY A 19 10.84 10.76 0.67
N ALA A 20 10.91 11.23 -0.56
CA ALA A 20 11.06 10.40 -1.74
C ALA A 20 12.15 9.34 -1.48
N GLY A 21 11.72 8.09 -1.39
CA GLY A 21 12.62 6.96 -1.16
C GLY A 21 13.64 6.89 -2.28
N THR A 22 14.92 7.06 -1.92
CA THR A 22 16.05 6.59 -2.72
C THR A 22 15.82 5.12 -3.04
N GLY A 23 15.80 4.79 -4.33
CA GLY A 23 15.29 3.53 -4.88
C GLY A 23 15.84 2.28 -4.21
N VAL A 24 15.09 1.76 -3.24
CA VAL A 24 15.11 0.35 -2.91
C VAL A 24 14.37 -0.37 -4.04
N PRO A 25 14.91 -1.45 -4.62
CA PRO A 25 14.12 -2.26 -5.54
C PRO A 25 12.87 -2.70 -4.78
N ALA A 26 11.72 -2.37 -5.35
CA ALA A 26 10.43 -2.73 -4.77
C ALA A 26 10.37 -4.25 -4.58
N ALA A 27 10.11 -4.68 -3.35
CA ALA A 27 10.06 -6.10 -3.04
C ALA A 27 8.86 -6.76 -3.75
N PRO A 28 8.96 -8.04 -4.14
CA PRO A 28 7.82 -8.75 -4.72
C PRO A 28 6.59 -8.67 -3.83
N LEU A 29 5.48 -8.20 -4.38
CA LEU A 29 4.20 -8.11 -3.66
C LEU A 29 3.42 -9.41 -3.87
N ARG A 30 3.13 -10.13 -2.78
CA ARG A 30 2.24 -11.30 -2.79
C ARG A 30 0.88 -10.93 -2.22
N VAL A 31 -0.19 -11.19 -2.96
CA VAL A 31 -1.56 -10.90 -2.54
C VAL A 31 -2.44 -12.15 -2.47
N THR A 32 -3.38 -12.11 -1.53
CA THR A 32 -4.43 -13.13 -1.30
C THR A 32 -5.80 -12.47 -1.29
N ASN A 33 -6.88 -13.26 -1.38
CA ASN A 33 -8.25 -12.77 -1.38
C ASN A 33 -8.77 -12.60 0.05
N GLY A 34 -8.25 -11.59 0.77
CA GLY A 34 -8.65 -11.34 2.15
C GLY A 34 -8.32 -12.51 3.09
N GLY A 35 -7.15 -13.13 2.93
CA GLY A 35 -6.73 -14.31 3.71
C GLY A 35 -7.16 -15.65 3.11
N LEU A 36 -7.98 -15.65 2.05
CA LEU A 36 -8.30 -16.85 1.27
C LEU A 36 -7.39 -16.97 0.04
N PRO A 37 -7.11 -18.19 -0.44
CA PRO A 37 -6.34 -18.36 -1.67
C PRO A 37 -7.13 -17.88 -2.89
N PHE A 38 -6.44 -17.25 -3.83
CA PHE A 38 -6.92 -17.05 -5.19
C PHE A 38 -6.87 -18.36 -5.99
N ALA A 39 -7.68 -18.44 -7.02
CA ALA A 39 -7.53 -19.36 -8.14
C ALA A 39 -6.71 -18.73 -9.27
N TYR A 40 -6.14 -19.60 -10.12
CA TYR A 40 -5.32 -19.19 -11.26
C TYR A 40 -6.03 -18.25 -12.25
N HIS A 41 -7.36 -18.34 -12.40
CA HIS A 41 -8.09 -17.48 -13.33
C HIS A 41 -8.44 -16.09 -12.73
N GLU A 42 -8.16 -15.86 -11.44
CA GLU A 42 -8.56 -14.65 -10.72
C GLU A 42 -7.53 -13.51 -10.78
N GLY A 43 -6.60 -13.54 -11.75
CA GLY A 43 -5.52 -12.56 -11.85
C GLY A 43 -5.99 -11.10 -11.94
N ALA A 44 -7.13 -10.84 -12.58
CA ALA A 44 -7.71 -9.49 -12.63
C ALA A 44 -8.23 -9.00 -11.27
N ALA A 45 -8.77 -9.90 -10.44
CA ALA A 45 -9.18 -9.57 -9.08
C ALA A 45 -7.94 -9.36 -8.18
N ALA A 46 -6.95 -10.23 -8.29
CA ALA A 46 -5.70 -10.10 -7.57
C ALA A 46 -4.95 -8.81 -7.90
N ARG A 47 -4.94 -8.39 -9.18
CA ARG A 47 -4.37 -7.09 -9.59
C ARG A 47 -5.06 -5.91 -8.91
N ARG A 48 -6.38 -5.96 -8.74
CA ARG A 48 -7.12 -4.90 -8.02
C ARG A 48 -6.68 -4.80 -6.56
N VAL A 49 -6.60 -5.95 -5.87
CA VAL A 49 -6.08 -6.01 -4.49
C VAL A 49 -4.64 -5.48 -4.41
N ALA A 50 -3.78 -5.84 -5.36
CA ALA A 50 -2.41 -5.35 -5.40
C ALA A 50 -2.32 -3.83 -5.64
N MET A 51 -3.14 -3.28 -6.54
CA MET A 51 -3.23 -1.83 -6.76
C MET A 51 -3.71 -1.10 -5.50
N GLU A 52 -4.72 -1.62 -4.81
CA GLU A 52 -5.22 -1.07 -3.54
C GLU A 52 -4.15 -1.13 -2.44
N THR A 53 -3.39 -2.23 -2.39
CA THR A 53 -2.30 -2.43 -1.42
C THR A 53 -1.20 -1.39 -1.65
N CYS A 54 -0.73 -1.23 -2.90
CA CYS A 54 0.27 -0.20 -3.21
C CYS A 54 -0.25 1.22 -2.96
N ALA A 55 -1.51 1.49 -3.31
CA ALA A 55 -2.11 2.80 -3.09
C ALA A 55 -2.20 3.17 -1.59
N ALA A 56 -2.45 2.19 -0.71
CA ALA A 56 -2.42 2.39 0.74
C ALA A 56 -1.03 2.77 1.26
N GLU A 57 0.03 2.40 0.53
CA GLU A 57 1.42 2.77 0.81
C GLU A 57 1.85 4.08 0.10
N GLY A 58 0.95 4.73 -0.65
CA GLY A 58 1.27 5.92 -1.45
C GLY A 58 2.07 5.62 -2.73
N ALA A 59 2.08 4.37 -3.18
CA ALA A 59 2.81 3.88 -4.34
C ALA A 59 1.88 3.33 -5.44
N THR A 60 2.44 3.03 -6.61
CA THR A 60 1.72 2.42 -7.74
C THR A 60 2.20 0.99 -7.98
N LEU A 61 1.29 0.08 -8.30
CA LEU A 61 1.64 -1.27 -8.70
C LEU A 61 2.44 -1.28 -10.01
N ARG A 62 3.62 -1.89 -9.98
CA ARG A 62 4.41 -2.21 -11.17
C ARG A 62 4.11 -3.64 -11.60
N THR A 63 3.55 -3.79 -12.80
CA THR A 63 3.27 -5.10 -13.39
C THR A 63 4.43 -5.56 -14.27
N SER A 64 4.61 -6.88 -14.38
CA SER A 64 5.66 -7.52 -15.16
C SER A 64 5.16 -8.75 -15.90
N ILE A 65 5.86 -9.13 -16.96
CA ILE A 65 5.62 -10.39 -17.66
C ILE A 65 5.93 -11.62 -16.80
N TYR A 66 6.66 -11.44 -15.69
CA TYR A 66 7.01 -12.51 -14.75
C TYR A 66 6.07 -12.59 -13.55
N ASP A 67 5.02 -11.77 -13.51
CA ASP A 67 3.95 -11.88 -12.52
C ASP A 67 3.28 -13.24 -12.66
N ARG A 68 3.04 -13.91 -11.53
CA ARG A 68 2.63 -15.32 -11.56
C ARG A 68 1.70 -15.67 -10.42
N PHE A 69 0.93 -16.72 -10.66
CA PHE A 69 0.20 -17.41 -9.61
C PHE A 69 1.09 -18.47 -8.96
N GLU A 70 1.14 -18.48 -7.63
CA GLU A 70 1.95 -19.42 -6.86
C GLU A 70 1.25 -19.77 -5.54
N ALA A 71 0.96 -21.05 -5.32
CA ALA A 71 0.42 -21.58 -4.06
C ALA A 71 -0.82 -20.83 -3.51
N GLY A 72 -1.78 -20.49 -4.36
CA GLY A 72 -2.99 -19.77 -3.93
C GLY A 72 -2.82 -18.26 -3.81
N ALA A 73 -1.70 -17.70 -4.24
CA ALA A 73 -1.47 -16.26 -4.25
C ALA A 73 -1.01 -15.77 -5.61
N TRP A 74 -1.22 -14.50 -5.88
CA TRP A 74 -0.61 -13.82 -7.01
C TRP A 74 0.60 -13.03 -6.54
N VAL A 75 1.70 -13.18 -7.27
CA VAL A 75 2.99 -12.56 -7.00
C VAL A 75 3.29 -11.56 -8.10
N PHE A 76 3.37 -10.28 -7.73
CA PHE A 76 3.78 -9.17 -8.58
C PHE A 76 5.25 -8.87 -8.31
N VAL A 77 6.13 -9.27 -9.24
CA VAL A 77 7.58 -9.35 -8.94
C VAL A 77 8.24 -7.99 -8.79
N GLU A 78 7.69 -6.96 -9.43
CA GLU A 78 8.19 -5.58 -9.35
C GLU A 78 7.54 -4.79 -8.21
N GLY A 79 6.55 -5.36 -7.50
CA GLY A 79 5.94 -4.76 -6.32
C GLY A 79 5.34 -3.36 -6.52
N CYS A 80 5.43 -2.54 -5.46
CA CYS A 80 4.92 -1.17 -5.40
C CYS A 80 6.07 -0.17 -5.58
N ALA A 81 5.90 0.84 -6.45
CA ALA A 81 6.88 1.90 -6.70
C ALA A 81 6.26 3.28 -6.90
#